data_AF-A0A3B1JA98-F1
#
_entry.id   AF-A0A3B1JA98-F1
#
_cell.length_a   1.000
_cell.length_b   1.000
_cell.length_c   1.000
_cell.angle_alpha   90.00
_cell.angle_beta   90.00
_cell.angle_gamma   90.00
#
_symmetry.space_group_name_H-M   'P 1'
#
loop_
_entity.id
_entity.type
_entity.pdbx_description
1 polymer ?
#
loop_
_entity_poly.entity_id
_entity_poly.type
_entity_poly.pdbx_seq_one_letter_code
_entity_poly.pdbx_strand_id
1 'polypeptide(L)'
;MRLSAVAFLVQGTCALSVWCHPIKSVFRFGYMEVQQKSRLQSSVSTTKALKRLQKQLGLEETGILDKATVNAMKQPRCGVPDVRSYQTFPTDQKCDQNNITYRVLNYSPDMDPSLIDDAFTRAFKVWSDVTPLTFTRLYKGTADIVISFERKDHGDVVPFKGKDDQLAHVNQLGAGFPVEVHFDDDNHWTFGNGSGKICCDVFIWCYVPLSFHLLGTSYSTCTTYGHSDGLPWCATTANYDKDRKYGFCPSELLFTFDGNSNGAKCVFPFTFQGKTYDSCTTEGRSDGYRWCATTSNYDTDKKYGFCPNRDTAVVDGNSDGELCHFPFTFSGKTYTSCTSEGREDRQLWCATTSNFDKDKKWGFCPDSGYSLFLVAAHEFGHALGLDHSNIKDALMFPMYKYVADFHLHEDDIKGIQYLYGSESGFFWTFLFSAGPKTGPNSTPPQPATTTAPSVDPSKDACQVDVFDAITEIQGKLHFFKNGLYWKSTLGPFRISVMWPALPAKINTAFEDPLTKKIYFFAGNKCFWVYSERKKVEGAVQRGKGKVLLFSGKRFWGLDLKTQQIDKGYPRLIDQAFRGVPTDPHDVFLYEGHFYFCREQFYWRMNSKWQLDKYGFVKNDLLKCSDRID
;
A
#
# COMPACT_ATOMS: atom_id res chain seq x y z
N MET A 1 14.02 -1.74 39.69
CA MET A 1 13.13 -1.44 40.84
C MET A 1 12.54 -0.01 40.91
N ARG A 2 12.94 0.99 40.10
CA ARG A 2 12.39 2.37 40.19
C ARG A 2 11.41 2.81 39.09
N LEU A 3 11.23 2.04 38.02
CA LEU A 3 10.19 2.27 36.98
C LEU A 3 8.78 1.85 37.43
N SER A 4 8.69 0.98 38.45
CA SER A 4 7.42 0.39 38.89
C SER A 4 6.42 1.43 39.42
N ALA A 5 6.88 2.48 40.11
CA ALA A 5 5.97 3.43 40.76
C ALA A 5 5.22 4.37 39.79
N VAL A 6 5.82 4.76 38.66
CA VAL A 6 5.19 5.66 37.67
C VAL A 6 4.25 4.88 36.75
N ALA A 7 4.63 3.66 36.36
CA ALA A 7 3.76 2.72 35.66
C ALA A 7 2.52 2.38 36.51
N PHE A 8 2.69 2.13 37.83
CA PHE A 8 1.59 1.90 38.75
C PHE A 8 0.68 3.13 38.94
N LEU A 9 1.20 4.36 38.89
CA LEU A 9 0.38 5.57 38.99
C LEU A 9 -0.50 5.80 37.75
N VAL A 10 0.00 5.48 36.55
CA VAL A 10 -0.77 5.59 35.30
C VAL A 10 -1.71 4.39 35.09
N GLN A 11 -1.33 3.19 35.54
CA GLN A 11 -2.18 2.00 35.47
C GLN A 11 -3.24 1.96 36.60
N GLY A 12 -2.94 2.49 37.79
CA GLY A 12 -3.78 2.36 38.99
C GLY A 12 -4.83 3.46 39.22
N THR A 13 -4.68 4.66 38.65
CA THR A 13 -5.62 5.78 38.86
C THR A 13 -6.74 5.89 37.83
N CYS A 14 -6.78 4.96 36.86
CA CYS A 14 -7.55 5.11 35.63
C CYS A 14 -8.75 4.14 35.57
N ALA A 15 -9.33 3.81 36.72
CA ALA A 15 -10.63 3.16 36.80
C ALA A 15 -11.70 4.27 36.83
N LEU A 16 -12.55 4.34 35.78
CA LEU A 16 -13.79 5.16 35.67
C LEU A 16 -13.75 6.48 34.87
N SER A 17 -12.90 6.69 33.85
CA SER A 17 -13.10 7.85 32.95
C SER A 17 -12.76 7.64 31.47
N VAL A 18 -13.53 8.33 30.60
CA VAL A 18 -13.43 8.40 29.12
C VAL A 18 -12.03 8.84 28.63
N TRP A 19 -11.19 9.35 29.53
CA TRP A 19 -9.83 9.85 29.28
C TRP A 19 -8.74 8.78 29.28
N CYS A 20 -9.08 7.51 29.59
CA CYS A 20 -8.06 6.49 29.83
C CYS A 20 -7.41 5.92 28.55
N HIS A 21 -8.19 5.71 27.49
CA HIS A 21 -7.69 5.21 26.20
C HIS A 21 -6.67 6.15 25.54
N PRO A 22 -6.96 7.46 25.46
CA PRO A 22 -6.05 8.42 24.84
C PRO A 22 -4.73 8.58 25.59
N ILE A 23 -4.76 8.66 26.93
CA ILE A 23 -3.52 8.81 27.73
C ILE A 23 -2.62 7.58 27.60
N LYS A 24 -3.20 6.37 27.56
CA LYS A 24 -2.45 5.13 27.32
C LYS A 24 -1.80 5.10 25.93
N SER A 25 -2.48 5.61 24.90
CA SER A 25 -1.94 5.70 23.54
C SER A 25 -0.77 6.69 23.45
N VAL A 26 -0.90 7.89 24.03
CA VAL A 26 0.17 8.90 24.08
C VAL A 26 1.41 8.39 24.84
N PHE A 27 1.21 7.61 25.90
CA PHE A 27 2.30 6.95 26.62
C PHE A 27 2.99 5.88 25.76
N ARG A 28 2.20 4.98 25.16
CA ARG A 28 2.67 3.81 24.40
C ARG A 28 3.52 4.21 23.20
N PHE A 29 3.16 5.26 22.48
CA PHE A 29 3.91 5.72 21.31
C PHE A 29 5.04 6.73 21.63
N GLY A 30 5.40 6.86 22.92
CA GLY A 30 6.63 7.54 23.35
C GLY A 30 6.53 9.06 23.53
N TYR A 31 5.33 9.65 23.46
CA TYR A 31 5.16 11.10 23.51
C TYR A 31 5.27 11.70 24.93
N MET A 32 5.19 10.87 25.97
CA MET A 32 5.23 11.28 27.37
C MET A 32 6.67 11.32 27.92
N GLU A 33 7.22 12.52 28.11
CA GLU A 33 8.45 12.72 28.87
C GLU A 33 8.16 12.83 30.37
N VAL A 34 8.79 11.96 31.18
CA VAL A 34 8.74 12.04 32.64
C VAL A 34 9.68 13.14 33.11
N GLN A 35 9.14 14.30 33.50
CA GLN A 35 9.96 15.33 34.14
C GLN A 35 10.16 14.96 35.61
N GLN A 36 11.41 14.62 35.98
CA GLN A 36 11.79 14.48 37.39
C GLN A 36 11.81 15.86 38.05
N LYS A 37 10.89 16.08 39.00
CA LYS A 37 10.91 17.27 39.86
C LYS A 37 11.62 16.98 41.19
N SER A 38 11.67 15.72 41.67
CA SER A 38 12.51 15.25 42.79
C SER A 38 12.55 13.71 42.91
N ARG A 39 13.31 13.17 43.88
CA ARG A 39 13.48 11.71 44.17
C ARG A 39 12.16 10.95 44.44
N LEU A 40 11.06 11.67 44.70
CA LEU A 40 9.73 11.09 44.98
C LEU A 40 8.57 11.67 44.13
N GLN A 41 8.81 12.66 43.27
CA GLN A 41 7.76 13.25 42.43
C GLN A 41 8.21 13.43 40.98
N SER A 42 7.46 12.79 40.08
CA SER A 42 7.56 12.98 38.65
C SER A 42 6.22 13.49 38.11
N SER A 43 6.28 14.45 37.19
CA SER A 43 5.09 15.02 36.53
C SER A 43 5.22 14.87 35.03
N VAL A 44 4.18 14.39 34.35
CA VAL A 44 4.14 14.34 32.88
C VAL A 44 3.31 15.50 32.34
N SER A 45 3.85 16.26 31.39
CA SER A 45 3.09 17.30 30.70
C SER A 45 2.28 16.67 29.56
N THR A 46 0.99 16.41 29.80
CA THR A 46 0.06 15.88 28.80
C THR A 46 -0.11 16.80 27.61
N THR A 47 -0.14 18.13 27.82
CA THR A 47 -0.23 19.13 26.74
C THR A 47 0.96 19.07 25.80
N LYS A 48 2.19 18.96 26.31
CA LYS A 48 3.41 18.86 25.47
C LYS A 48 3.42 17.54 24.67
N ALA A 49 3.00 16.45 25.30
CA ALA A 49 2.90 15.14 24.66
C ALA A 49 1.85 15.15 23.53
N LEU A 50 0.67 15.75 23.78
CA LEU A 50 -0.38 15.89 22.78
C LEU A 50 0.05 16.75 21.59
N LYS A 51 0.77 17.86 21.81
CA LYS A 51 1.30 18.67 20.69
C LYS A 51 2.26 17.88 19.82
N ARG A 52 3.13 17.05 20.41
CA ARG A 52 4.04 16.18 19.66
C ARG A 52 3.29 15.13 18.85
N LEU A 53 2.27 14.50 19.44
CA LEU A 53 1.39 13.57 18.72
C LEU A 53 0.69 14.26 17.55
N GLN A 54 0.08 15.42 17.79
CA GLN A 54 -0.59 16.20 16.76
C GLN A 54 0.36 16.58 15.63
N LYS A 55 1.58 17.01 15.98
CA LYS A 55 2.63 17.29 15.00
C LYS A 55 3.00 16.08 14.16
N GLN A 56 3.22 14.91 14.78
CA GLN A 56 3.53 13.67 14.05
C GLN A 56 2.41 13.28 13.10
N LEU A 57 1.16 13.44 13.54
CA LEU A 57 -0.04 13.12 12.76
C LEU A 57 -0.42 14.23 11.75
N GLY A 58 0.38 15.30 11.64
CA GLY A 58 0.08 16.45 10.79
C GLY A 58 -1.28 17.09 11.09
N LEU A 59 -1.60 17.24 12.37
CA LEU A 59 -2.76 17.94 12.92
C LEU A 59 -2.33 19.31 13.49
N GLU A 60 -3.29 20.19 13.74
CA GLU A 60 -3.01 21.43 14.46
C GLU A 60 -2.53 21.14 15.89
N GLU A 61 -1.42 21.77 16.31
CA GLU A 61 -0.77 21.55 17.62
C GLU A 61 -1.52 22.27 18.76
N THR A 62 -2.79 21.91 18.96
CA THR A 62 -3.68 22.50 19.97
C THR A 62 -3.28 22.12 21.39
N GLY A 63 -2.65 20.95 21.58
CA GLY A 63 -2.27 20.39 22.89
C GLY A 63 -3.46 19.93 23.74
N ILE A 64 -4.64 19.84 23.13
CA ILE A 64 -5.88 19.35 23.74
C ILE A 64 -6.39 18.13 22.98
N LEU A 65 -7.20 17.31 23.66
CA LEU A 65 -7.80 16.13 23.06
C LEU A 65 -9.05 16.48 22.23
N ASP A 66 -8.86 17.23 21.14
CA ASP A 66 -9.94 17.60 20.24
C ASP A 66 -10.46 16.42 19.43
N LYS A 67 -11.62 16.60 18.79
CA LYS A 67 -12.30 15.56 18.00
C LYS A 67 -11.41 15.02 16.87
N ALA A 68 -10.58 15.87 16.25
CA ALA A 68 -9.67 15.45 15.19
C ALA A 68 -8.57 14.54 15.73
N THR A 69 -7.99 14.89 16.88
CA THR A 69 -6.97 14.10 17.59
C THR A 69 -7.54 12.75 18.02
N VAL A 70 -8.73 12.70 18.62
CA VAL A 70 -9.37 11.44 19.03
C VAL A 70 -9.68 10.55 17.82
N ASN A 71 -10.18 11.13 16.73
CA ASN A 71 -10.47 10.36 15.52
C ASN A 71 -9.21 9.78 14.90
N ALA A 72 -8.10 10.53 14.90
CA ALA A 72 -6.82 10.03 14.42
C ALA A 72 -6.26 8.91 15.33
N MET A 73 -6.41 9.02 16.65
CA MET A 73 -5.96 7.99 17.59
C MET A 73 -6.77 6.67 17.52
N LYS A 74 -7.97 6.70 16.93
CA LYS A 74 -8.82 5.54 16.72
C LYS A 74 -8.57 4.83 15.38
N GLN A 75 -7.77 5.44 14.49
CA GLN A 75 -7.47 4.82 13.21
C GLN A 75 -6.43 3.70 13.40
N PRO A 76 -6.57 2.59 12.66
CA PRO A 76 -5.60 1.50 12.69
C PRO A 76 -4.21 1.99 12.29
N ARG A 77 -3.18 1.50 12.98
CA ARG A 77 -1.80 1.99 12.81
C ARG A 77 -0.73 0.95 13.11
N CYS A 78 0.50 1.27 12.75
CA CYS A 78 1.69 0.53 13.17
C CYS A 78 1.86 0.58 14.69
N GLY A 79 2.31 -0.54 15.26
CA GLY A 79 2.56 -0.74 16.69
C GLY A 79 3.89 -0.16 17.19
N VAL A 80 4.82 0.19 16.29
CA VAL A 80 6.12 0.79 16.64
C VAL A 80 5.93 2.20 17.25
N PRO A 81 6.68 2.59 18.29
CA PRO A 81 6.61 3.94 18.86
C PRO A 81 7.03 5.06 17.90
N ASP A 82 6.31 6.19 17.92
CA ASP A 82 6.62 7.36 17.08
C ASP A 82 7.81 8.17 17.58
N VAL A 83 7.99 8.22 18.91
CA VAL A 83 9.08 8.98 19.55
C VAL A 83 9.92 8.02 20.37
N ARG A 84 11.14 7.76 19.88
CA ARG A 84 12.13 6.97 20.61
C ARG A 84 12.59 7.76 21.85
N SER A 85 12.13 7.36 23.03
CA SER A 85 12.58 7.90 24.31
C SER A 85 13.49 6.88 25.00
N TYR A 86 14.81 7.12 24.99
CA TYR A 86 15.85 6.46 25.81
C TYR A 86 15.44 5.13 26.48
N GLN A 87 15.23 4.09 25.69
CA GLN A 87 15.19 2.69 26.13
C GLN A 87 16.13 1.90 25.22
N THR A 88 17.42 2.02 25.56
CA THR A 88 18.51 1.06 25.31
C THR A 88 18.54 0.34 23.96
N PHE A 89 18.87 1.01 22.85
CA PHE A 89 19.68 0.41 21.77
C PHE A 89 20.56 1.49 21.10
N PRO A 90 21.78 1.13 20.63
CA PRO A 90 22.76 2.09 20.13
C PRO A 90 22.33 2.73 18.80
N THR A 91 22.76 3.98 18.63
CA THR A 91 22.72 4.81 17.43
C THR A 91 23.11 4.06 16.14
N ASP A 92 22.41 4.38 15.04
CA ASP A 92 22.71 4.03 13.64
C ASP A 92 22.72 2.53 13.30
N GLN A 93 21.58 1.86 13.46
CA GLN A 93 21.44 0.43 13.17
C GLN A 93 21.02 0.18 11.70
N LYS A 94 22.01 0.29 10.82
CA LYS A 94 21.97 -0.27 9.46
C LYS A 94 22.29 -1.77 9.53
N CYS A 95 21.68 -2.61 8.69
CA CYS A 95 22.22 -3.96 8.47
C CYS A 95 23.62 -3.86 7.85
N ASP A 96 24.63 -4.47 8.49
CA ASP A 96 26.02 -4.46 8.00
C ASP A 96 26.20 -5.17 6.65
N GLN A 97 25.19 -5.92 6.20
CA GLN A 97 25.21 -6.73 4.99
C GLN A 97 24.10 -6.31 4.03
N ASN A 98 24.39 -6.34 2.73
CA ASN A 98 23.42 -6.03 1.69
C ASN A 98 22.55 -7.24 1.29
N ASN A 99 22.96 -8.46 1.65
CA ASN A 99 22.16 -9.67 1.43
C ASN A 99 21.49 -10.06 2.73
N ILE A 100 20.19 -9.81 2.82
CA ILE A 100 19.38 -10.01 4.02
C ILE A 100 18.53 -11.26 3.83
N THR A 101 18.56 -12.15 4.79
CA THR A 101 17.75 -13.37 4.79
C THR A 101 16.47 -13.19 5.58
N TYR A 102 15.36 -13.76 5.11
CA TYR A 102 14.11 -13.74 5.87
C TYR A 102 13.45 -15.12 5.96
N ARG A 103 12.69 -15.36 7.02
CA ARG A 103 11.95 -16.60 7.22
C ARG A 103 10.54 -16.32 7.75
N VAL A 104 9.56 -17.04 7.20
CA VAL A 104 8.17 -17.03 7.68
C VAL A 104 7.98 -18.23 8.61
N LEU A 105 7.49 -17.99 9.84
CA LEU A 105 7.30 -19.03 10.86
C LEU A 105 5.91 -19.68 10.78
N ASN A 106 4.88 -18.88 10.54
CA ASN A 106 3.48 -19.28 10.44
C ASN A 106 2.74 -18.35 9.46
N TYR A 107 1.48 -18.66 9.18
CA TYR A 107 0.64 -17.96 8.21
C TYR A 107 -0.73 -17.66 8.80
N SER A 108 -1.29 -16.51 8.46
CA SER A 108 -2.68 -16.18 8.76
C SER A 108 -3.65 -17.06 7.97
N PRO A 109 -4.80 -17.48 8.54
CA PRO A 109 -5.77 -18.31 7.81
C PRO A 109 -6.59 -17.50 6.80
N ASP A 110 -6.50 -16.17 6.86
CA ASP A 110 -7.23 -15.23 6.01
C ASP A 110 -6.79 -15.23 4.54
N MET A 111 -5.56 -15.63 4.28
CA MET A 111 -4.99 -15.65 2.94
C MET A 111 -4.25 -16.96 2.71
N ASP A 112 -4.25 -17.42 1.45
CA ASP A 112 -3.47 -18.59 1.07
C ASP A 112 -1.96 -18.34 1.33
N PRO A 113 -1.22 -19.32 1.89
CA PRO A 113 0.21 -19.15 2.17
C PRO A 113 1.04 -18.69 0.96
N SER A 114 0.70 -19.11 -0.26
CA SER A 114 1.41 -18.66 -1.47
C SER A 114 1.17 -17.18 -1.79
N LEU A 115 -0.02 -16.66 -1.47
CA LEU A 115 -0.37 -15.25 -1.62
C LEU A 115 0.28 -14.39 -0.54
N ILE A 116 0.37 -14.92 0.68
CA ILE A 116 1.14 -14.29 1.77
C ILE A 116 2.61 -14.20 1.37
N ASP A 117 3.18 -15.29 0.87
CA ASP A 117 4.56 -15.33 0.40
C ASP A 117 4.81 -14.33 -0.73
N ASP A 118 3.91 -14.25 -1.72
CA ASP A 118 3.99 -13.26 -2.80
C ASP A 118 3.85 -11.82 -2.26
N ALA A 119 2.95 -11.58 -1.31
CA ALA A 119 2.79 -10.28 -0.67
C ALA A 119 4.09 -9.84 0.02
N PHE A 120 4.73 -10.73 0.79
CA PHE A 120 6.02 -10.46 1.42
C PHE A 120 7.15 -10.27 0.41
N THR A 121 7.23 -11.10 -0.64
CA THR A 121 8.23 -10.92 -1.70
C THR A 121 8.07 -9.56 -2.39
N ARG A 122 6.84 -9.14 -2.72
CA ARG A 122 6.58 -7.82 -3.28
C ARG A 122 6.92 -6.71 -2.29
N ALA A 123 6.61 -6.88 -1.01
CA ALA A 123 6.92 -5.90 0.03
C ALA A 123 8.44 -5.69 0.21
N PHE A 124 9.24 -6.76 0.20
CA PHE A 124 10.71 -6.63 0.17
C PHE A 124 11.21 -5.98 -1.12
N LYS A 125 10.55 -6.28 -2.24
CA LYS A 125 10.89 -5.69 -3.55
C LYS A 125 10.79 -4.17 -3.56
N VAL A 126 9.84 -3.59 -2.81
CA VAL A 126 9.69 -2.13 -2.65
C VAL A 126 11.01 -1.49 -2.22
N TRP A 127 11.76 -2.14 -1.33
CA TRP A 127 13.03 -1.63 -0.80
C TRP A 127 14.22 -1.99 -1.68
N SER A 128 14.26 -3.21 -2.25
CA SER A 128 15.34 -3.60 -3.17
C SER A 128 15.34 -2.81 -4.47
N ASP A 129 14.18 -2.32 -4.93
CA ASP A 129 14.08 -1.55 -6.18
C ASP A 129 14.77 -0.19 -6.12
N VAL A 130 15.10 0.29 -4.92
CA VAL A 130 15.71 1.61 -4.70
C VAL A 130 17.03 1.55 -3.92
N THR A 131 17.50 0.34 -3.58
CA THR A 131 18.74 0.11 -2.82
C THR A 131 19.53 -1.08 -3.38
N PRO A 132 20.82 -1.22 -3.06
CA PRO A 132 21.59 -2.43 -3.37
C PRO A 132 21.21 -3.67 -2.55
N LEU A 133 20.12 -3.63 -1.78
CA LEU A 133 19.72 -4.74 -0.90
C LEU A 133 19.12 -5.90 -1.69
N THR A 134 19.47 -7.12 -1.30
CA THR A 134 18.86 -8.35 -1.82
C THR A 134 18.25 -9.14 -0.68
N PHE A 135 17.08 -9.73 -0.94
CA PHE A 135 16.33 -10.48 0.06
C PHE A 135 16.23 -11.95 -0.33
N THR A 136 16.66 -12.84 0.57
CA THR A 136 16.65 -14.29 0.33
C THR A 136 15.79 -15.00 1.35
N ARG A 137 14.75 -15.72 0.90
CA ARG A 137 13.92 -16.52 1.80
C ARG A 137 14.62 -17.80 2.24
N LEU A 138 14.61 -18.07 3.54
CA LEU A 138 15.06 -19.33 4.13
C LEU A 138 13.86 -20.12 4.66
N TYR A 139 13.89 -21.43 4.43
CA TYR A 139 12.84 -22.36 4.90
C TYR A 139 13.25 -23.10 6.20
N LYS A 140 14.52 -23.04 6.58
CA LYS A 140 15.08 -23.70 7.76
C LYS A 140 16.27 -22.91 8.31
N GLY A 141 16.57 -23.09 9.59
CA GLY A 141 17.64 -22.36 10.26
C GLY A 141 17.25 -20.95 10.68
N THR A 142 18.24 -20.17 11.09
CA THR A 142 18.09 -18.77 11.51
C THR A 142 18.17 -17.86 10.30
N ALA A 143 17.33 -16.81 10.27
CA ALA A 143 17.33 -15.76 9.26
C ALA A 143 17.54 -14.40 9.94
N ASP A 144 17.92 -13.37 9.19
CA ASP A 144 18.10 -12.01 9.72
C ASP A 144 16.76 -11.38 10.12
N ILE A 145 15.71 -11.63 9.33
CA ILE A 145 14.34 -11.21 9.59
C ILE A 145 13.45 -12.43 9.76
N VAL A 146 12.68 -12.47 10.84
CA VAL A 146 11.74 -13.55 11.14
C VAL A 146 10.34 -12.97 11.18
N ILE A 147 9.42 -13.58 10.44
CA ILE A 147 8.06 -13.08 10.24
C ILE A 147 7.06 -14.07 10.85
N SER A 148 6.14 -13.58 11.67
CA SER A 148 5.03 -14.37 12.18
C SER A 148 3.73 -13.57 12.35
N PHE A 149 2.61 -14.31 12.39
CA PHE A 149 1.29 -13.84 12.73
C PHE A 149 1.00 -14.26 14.17
N GLU A 150 0.74 -13.29 15.04
CA GLU A 150 0.62 -13.47 16.48
C GLU A 150 -0.65 -12.82 17.01
N ARG A 151 -1.10 -13.23 18.20
CA ARG A 151 -2.29 -12.67 18.85
C ARG A 151 -1.98 -12.20 20.24
N LYS A 152 -2.58 -11.07 20.62
CA LYS A 152 -2.57 -10.54 22.00
C LYS A 152 -1.16 -10.51 22.59
N ASP A 153 -0.94 -11.12 23.75
CA ASP A 153 0.38 -11.30 24.34
C ASP A 153 1.08 -12.51 23.72
N HIS A 154 2.17 -12.26 23.02
CA HIS A 154 2.94 -13.23 22.25
C HIS A 154 4.43 -13.22 22.62
N GLY A 155 4.76 -12.75 23.83
CA GLY A 155 6.08 -12.94 24.43
C GLY A 155 7.09 -11.81 24.23
N ASP A 156 6.72 -10.72 23.54
CA ASP A 156 7.50 -9.49 23.44
C ASP A 156 6.94 -8.34 24.31
N VAL A 157 7.56 -7.15 24.22
CA VAL A 157 7.17 -5.98 25.03
C VAL A 157 5.99 -5.18 24.45
N VAL A 158 5.47 -5.57 23.28
CA VAL A 158 4.41 -4.88 22.54
C VAL A 158 3.23 -5.83 22.30
N PRO A 159 2.41 -6.16 23.31
CA PRO A 159 1.26 -7.03 23.10
C PRO A 159 0.19 -6.32 22.26
N PHE A 160 -0.38 -7.08 21.32
CA PHE A 160 -1.55 -6.69 20.55
C PHE A 160 -2.79 -6.60 21.45
N LYS A 161 -3.76 -5.80 21.03
CA LYS A 161 -5.04 -5.64 21.74
C LYS A 161 -6.22 -6.29 21.04
N GLY A 162 -6.01 -6.81 19.84
CA GLY A 162 -7.03 -7.36 18.96
C GLY A 162 -7.39 -6.41 17.82
N LYS A 163 -8.40 -6.82 17.06
CA LYS A 163 -8.82 -6.22 15.79
C LYS A 163 -8.90 -4.69 15.79
N ASP A 164 -8.40 -4.08 14.71
CA ASP A 164 -8.46 -2.65 14.35
C ASP A 164 -7.63 -1.68 15.25
N ASP A 165 -6.77 -2.17 16.15
CA ASP A 165 -5.82 -1.35 16.94
C ASP A 165 -4.44 -1.26 16.26
N GLN A 166 -3.51 -2.13 16.66
CA GLN A 166 -2.17 -2.24 16.08
C GLN A 166 -2.18 -3.33 15.01
N LEU A 167 -1.76 -3.00 13.80
CA LEU A 167 -1.80 -3.96 12.69
C LEU A 167 -0.63 -4.93 12.71
N ALA A 168 0.55 -4.41 13.00
CA ALA A 168 1.80 -5.13 13.06
C ALA A 168 2.83 -4.30 13.83
N HIS A 169 3.96 -4.91 14.17
CA HIS A 169 5.14 -4.19 14.65
C HIS A 169 6.43 -4.97 14.37
N VAL A 170 7.54 -4.25 14.47
CA VAL A 170 8.87 -4.84 14.53
C VAL A 170 9.40 -4.87 15.97
N ASN A 171 9.83 -6.04 16.40
CA ASN A 171 10.53 -6.26 17.65
C ASN A 171 12.02 -6.50 17.38
N GLN A 172 12.89 -5.74 18.04
CA GLN A 172 14.34 -5.85 17.88
C GLN A 172 15.00 -6.00 19.25
N LEU A 173 15.54 -7.20 19.51
CA LEU A 173 16.13 -7.57 20.81
C LEU A 173 17.60 -7.13 20.97
N GLY A 174 18.16 -6.41 20.00
CA GLY A 174 19.54 -5.91 19.99
C GLY A 174 20.47 -6.68 19.04
N ALA A 175 21.74 -6.28 19.00
CA ALA A 175 22.73 -6.84 18.09
C ALA A 175 22.97 -8.34 18.33
N GLY A 176 22.88 -9.15 17.26
CA GLY A 176 23.11 -10.60 17.29
C GLY A 176 21.84 -11.46 17.39
N PHE A 177 20.66 -10.85 17.55
CA PHE A 177 19.36 -11.52 17.47
C PHE A 177 18.68 -11.21 16.14
N PRO A 178 17.83 -12.13 15.61
CA PRO A 178 17.01 -11.83 14.44
C PRO A 178 16.07 -10.66 14.74
N VAL A 179 15.77 -9.87 13.70
CA VAL A 179 14.72 -8.87 13.74
C VAL A 179 13.39 -9.60 13.55
N GLU A 180 12.45 -9.40 14.47
CA GLU A 180 11.16 -10.07 14.46
C GLU A 180 10.09 -9.10 13.95
N VAL A 181 9.29 -9.55 12.98
CA VAL A 181 8.17 -8.79 12.41
C VAL A 181 6.89 -9.55 12.69
N HIS A 182 6.05 -8.99 13.56
CA HIS A 182 4.82 -9.60 14.03
C HIS A 182 3.62 -8.89 13.39
N PHE A 183 2.71 -9.68 12.81
CA PHE A 183 1.43 -9.22 12.28
C PHE A 183 0.31 -9.66 13.24
N ASP A 184 -0.64 -8.78 13.56
CA ASP A 184 -1.75 -9.14 14.45
C ASP A 184 -2.77 -10.02 13.71
N ASP A 185 -2.86 -11.29 14.11
CA ASP A 185 -3.73 -12.31 13.52
C ASP A 185 -5.20 -12.21 14.00
N ASP A 186 -5.53 -11.23 14.86
CA ASP A 186 -6.92 -10.85 15.12
C ASP A 186 -7.47 -9.87 14.03
N ASN A 187 -6.61 -9.34 13.13
CA ASN A 187 -7.02 -8.50 12.00
C ASN A 187 -7.37 -9.32 10.75
N HIS A 188 -8.26 -8.78 9.92
CA HIS A 188 -8.62 -9.41 8.65
C HIS A 188 -7.62 -9.06 7.53
N TRP A 189 -6.75 -10.00 7.16
CA TRP A 189 -5.71 -9.78 6.15
C TRP A 189 -6.22 -9.98 4.72
N THR A 190 -6.00 -9.00 3.86
CA THR A 190 -6.46 -8.99 2.47
C THR A 190 -5.42 -8.37 1.55
N PHE A 191 -5.78 -8.11 0.28
CA PHE A 191 -4.99 -7.23 -0.61
C PHE A 191 -5.34 -5.73 -0.44
N GLY A 192 -6.28 -5.40 0.46
CA GLY A 192 -6.69 -4.05 0.85
C GLY A 192 -7.95 -3.51 0.17
N ASN A 193 -8.57 -4.25 -0.74
CA ASN A 193 -9.88 -3.91 -1.33
C ASN A 193 -11.00 -4.89 -0.93
N GLY A 194 -10.88 -5.52 0.23
CA GLY A 194 -11.71 -6.63 0.69
C GLY A 194 -11.11 -7.98 0.37
N SER A 195 -11.80 -9.03 0.80
CA SER A 195 -11.57 -10.41 0.39
C SER A 195 -11.59 -10.42 -1.15
N GLY A 196 -10.40 -10.45 -1.75
CA GLY A 196 -10.30 -10.69 -3.18
C GLY A 196 -10.86 -12.08 -3.44
N LYS A 197 -12.01 -12.16 -4.12
CA LYS A 197 -12.66 -13.44 -4.41
C LYS A 197 -11.66 -14.39 -5.05
N ILE A 198 -11.39 -15.49 -4.35
CA ILE A 198 -10.61 -16.57 -4.92
C ILE A 198 -11.61 -17.50 -5.57
N CYS A 199 -11.73 -17.45 -6.90
CA CYS A 199 -12.44 -18.47 -7.65
C CYS A 199 -11.47 -19.31 -8.46
N CYS A 200 -11.45 -20.60 -8.15
CA CYS A 200 -10.64 -21.60 -8.81
C CYS A 200 -11.34 -22.04 -10.10
N ASP A 201 -10.83 -21.64 -11.26
CA ASP A 201 -11.12 -22.34 -12.51
C ASP A 201 -10.11 -23.49 -12.63
N VAL A 202 -10.56 -24.74 -12.48
CA VAL A 202 -9.83 -26.02 -12.54
C VAL A 202 -8.30 -25.90 -12.77
N PHE A 203 -7.54 -25.49 -11.74
CA PHE A 203 -6.06 -25.29 -11.68
C PHE A 203 -5.47 -23.89 -11.93
N ILE A 204 -6.27 -22.82 -12.06
CA ILE A 204 -5.80 -21.43 -12.09
C ILE A 204 -6.64 -20.59 -11.11
N TRP A 205 -5.95 -19.92 -10.18
CA TRP A 205 -6.54 -19.00 -9.20
C TRP A 205 -6.89 -17.70 -9.93
N CYS A 206 -8.18 -17.45 -10.17
CA CYS A 206 -8.61 -16.26 -10.89
C CYS A 206 -9.13 -15.21 -9.91
N TYR A 207 -8.53 -14.01 -9.97
CA TYR A 207 -9.05 -12.82 -9.30
C TYR A 207 -10.29 -12.31 -10.05
N VAL A 208 -11.38 -12.14 -9.33
CA VAL A 208 -12.72 -11.90 -9.90
C VAL A 208 -13.23 -10.50 -9.52
N PRO A 209 -14.09 -9.85 -10.34
CA PRO A 209 -14.77 -8.61 -9.97
C PRO A 209 -15.47 -8.66 -8.60
N LEU A 210 -15.41 -7.51 -7.91
CA LEU A 210 -15.95 -7.26 -6.56
C LEU A 210 -17.41 -7.75 -6.40
N SER A 211 -18.20 -7.73 -7.48
CA SER A 211 -19.55 -8.29 -7.56
C SER A 211 -19.81 -8.94 -8.92
N PHE A 212 -20.67 -9.96 -8.96
CA PHE A 212 -21.15 -10.55 -10.21
C PHE A 212 -22.68 -10.67 -10.22
N HIS A 213 -23.28 -10.58 -11.41
CA HIS A 213 -24.71 -10.77 -11.60
C HIS A 213 -25.05 -12.20 -12.03
N LEU A 214 -26.03 -12.81 -11.35
CA LEU A 214 -26.63 -14.11 -11.66
C LEU A 214 -28.16 -13.98 -11.55
N LEU A 215 -28.88 -14.26 -12.64
CA LEU A 215 -30.33 -14.19 -12.73
C LEU A 215 -30.92 -12.86 -12.22
N GLY A 216 -30.20 -11.75 -12.44
CA GLY A 216 -30.61 -10.41 -11.99
C GLY A 216 -30.31 -10.07 -10.52
N THR A 217 -29.72 -10.98 -9.75
CA THR A 217 -29.23 -10.71 -8.37
C THR A 217 -27.72 -10.45 -8.39
N SER A 218 -27.26 -9.45 -7.62
CA SER A 218 -25.84 -9.13 -7.48
C SER A 218 -25.25 -9.86 -6.28
N TYR A 219 -24.14 -10.57 -6.49
CA TYR A 219 -23.43 -11.33 -5.47
C TYR A 219 -22.04 -10.72 -5.22
N SER A 220 -21.78 -10.30 -3.99
CA SER A 220 -20.47 -9.79 -3.54
C SER A 220 -19.59 -10.85 -2.89
N THR A 221 -20.13 -12.02 -2.54
CA THR A 221 -19.42 -13.17 -1.96
C THR A 221 -19.72 -14.44 -2.76
N CYS A 222 -19.04 -15.54 -2.42
CA CYS A 222 -19.33 -16.85 -2.99
C CYS A 222 -20.74 -17.32 -2.61
N THR A 223 -21.38 -18.06 -3.51
CA THR A 223 -22.73 -18.59 -3.32
C THR A 223 -22.75 -20.08 -3.60
N THR A 224 -23.64 -20.81 -2.93
CA THR A 224 -23.96 -22.21 -3.25
C THR A 224 -25.17 -22.33 -4.17
N TYR A 225 -25.77 -21.18 -4.53
CA TYR A 225 -26.99 -21.14 -5.35
C TYR A 225 -26.76 -21.79 -6.73
N GLY A 226 -27.67 -22.69 -7.11
CA GLY A 226 -27.61 -23.40 -8.38
C GLY A 226 -26.70 -24.62 -8.40
N HIS A 227 -26.03 -24.95 -7.30
CA HIS A 227 -25.16 -26.12 -7.16
C HIS A 227 -25.72 -27.11 -6.13
N SER A 228 -25.94 -28.37 -6.53
CA SER A 228 -26.54 -29.41 -5.67
C SER A 228 -25.55 -30.08 -4.72
N ASP A 229 -24.25 -29.90 -4.95
CA ASP A 229 -23.15 -30.41 -4.13
C ASP A 229 -22.82 -29.51 -2.92
N GLY A 230 -23.48 -28.35 -2.80
CA GLY A 230 -23.30 -27.42 -1.70
C GLY A 230 -21.94 -26.70 -1.71
N LEU A 231 -21.16 -26.82 -2.80
CA LEU A 231 -19.86 -26.18 -2.92
C LEU A 231 -20.02 -24.69 -3.23
N PRO A 232 -19.34 -23.80 -2.49
CA PRO A 232 -19.39 -22.38 -2.76
C PRO A 232 -18.64 -22.06 -4.07
N TRP A 233 -19.25 -21.22 -4.91
CA TRP A 233 -18.68 -20.82 -6.18
C TRP A 233 -18.92 -19.32 -6.44
N CYS A 234 -18.16 -18.75 -7.36
CA CYS A 234 -18.36 -17.39 -7.85
C CYS A 234 -18.07 -17.31 -9.35
N ALA A 235 -18.72 -16.38 -10.05
CA ALA A 235 -18.46 -16.16 -11.47
C ALA A 235 -17.13 -15.43 -11.65
N THR A 236 -16.29 -15.76 -12.64
CA THR A 236 -14.98 -15.08 -12.84
C THR A 236 -15.07 -13.75 -13.61
N THR A 237 -16.29 -13.33 -13.97
CA THR A 237 -16.59 -12.08 -14.65
C THR A 237 -17.78 -11.37 -14.00
N ALA A 238 -18.00 -10.10 -14.35
CA ALA A 238 -19.03 -9.28 -13.71
C ALA A 238 -20.46 -9.69 -14.12
N ASN A 239 -20.61 -10.39 -15.24
CA ASN A 239 -21.91 -10.83 -15.77
C ASN A 239 -21.86 -12.32 -16.10
N TYR A 240 -22.24 -13.16 -15.12
CA TYR A 240 -22.26 -14.60 -15.27
C TYR A 240 -23.30 -15.05 -16.31
N ASP A 241 -24.46 -14.41 -16.32
CA ASP A 241 -25.57 -14.78 -17.22
C ASP A 241 -25.12 -14.73 -18.69
N LYS A 242 -24.22 -13.79 -19.02
CA LYS A 242 -23.59 -13.64 -20.32
C LYS A 242 -22.37 -14.54 -20.52
N ASP A 243 -21.40 -14.48 -19.61
CA ASP A 243 -20.06 -15.03 -19.88
C ASP A 243 -19.93 -16.51 -19.47
N ARG A 244 -20.77 -16.98 -18.55
CA ARG A 244 -20.82 -18.37 -18.06
C ARG A 244 -19.49 -18.92 -17.53
N LYS A 245 -18.59 -18.04 -17.10
CA LYS A 245 -17.32 -18.42 -16.47
C LYS A 245 -17.43 -18.35 -14.96
N TYR A 246 -16.98 -19.41 -14.28
CA TYR A 246 -17.04 -19.51 -12.83
C TYR A 246 -15.88 -20.34 -12.29
N GLY A 247 -15.67 -20.26 -10.98
CA GLY A 247 -14.78 -21.12 -10.24
C GLY A 247 -15.33 -21.44 -8.86
N PHE A 248 -14.76 -22.46 -8.22
CA PHE A 248 -15.09 -22.80 -6.84
C PHE A 248 -14.28 -21.96 -5.88
N CYS A 249 -14.91 -21.55 -4.78
CA CYS A 249 -14.25 -20.82 -3.73
C CYS A 249 -13.57 -21.80 -2.75
N PRO A 250 -12.50 -21.37 -2.06
CA PRO A 250 -11.86 -22.19 -1.04
C PRO A 250 -12.88 -22.73 -0.04
N SER A 251 -12.86 -24.05 0.14
CA SER A 251 -13.71 -24.74 1.10
C SER A 251 -13.01 -25.98 1.60
N GLU A 252 -13.22 -26.25 2.87
CA GLU A 252 -12.83 -27.46 3.59
C GLU A 252 -13.41 -28.75 2.96
N LEU A 253 -14.48 -28.62 2.17
CA LEU A 253 -15.08 -29.70 1.38
C LEU A 253 -14.25 -30.05 0.13
N LEU A 254 -13.37 -29.15 -0.30
CA LEU A 254 -12.49 -29.31 -1.46
C LEU A 254 -11.08 -29.70 -1.04
N PHE A 255 -10.51 -28.98 -0.06
CA PHE A 255 -9.15 -29.20 0.42
C PHE A 255 -8.96 -28.62 1.82
N THR A 256 -7.92 -29.08 2.51
CA THR A 256 -7.38 -28.41 3.70
C THR A 256 -6.02 -27.80 3.38
N PHE A 257 -5.52 -26.88 4.19
CA PHE A 257 -4.12 -26.46 4.11
C PHE A 257 -3.33 -26.93 5.32
N ASP A 258 -2.02 -27.06 5.14
CA ASP A 258 -1.08 -27.50 6.18
C ASP A 258 -1.56 -28.82 6.88
N GLY A 259 -1.19 -29.04 8.14
CA GLY A 259 -1.46 -30.27 8.88
C GLY A 259 -0.64 -31.45 8.34
N ASN A 260 -1.15 -32.66 8.53
CA ASN A 260 -0.44 -33.90 8.18
C ASN A 260 -1.19 -34.75 7.12
N SER A 261 -2.13 -34.10 6.42
CA SER A 261 -3.02 -34.73 5.45
C SER A 261 -2.77 -34.29 4.00
N ASN A 262 -1.71 -33.52 3.74
CA ASN A 262 -1.27 -33.13 2.39
C ASN A 262 -2.41 -32.56 1.51
N GLY A 263 -3.26 -31.74 2.09
CA GLY A 263 -4.37 -31.09 1.38
C GLY A 263 -5.65 -31.90 1.18
N ALA A 264 -5.76 -33.08 1.80
CA ALA A 264 -7.01 -33.86 1.76
C ALA A 264 -8.20 -33.07 2.33
N LYS A 265 -9.37 -33.20 1.71
CA LYS A 265 -10.61 -32.57 2.20
C LYS A 265 -11.02 -33.10 3.58
N CYS A 266 -11.82 -32.30 4.29
CA CYS A 266 -12.45 -32.72 5.53
C CYS A 266 -13.43 -33.86 5.32
N VAL A 267 -13.58 -34.70 6.34
CA VAL A 267 -14.63 -35.72 6.42
C VAL A 267 -15.61 -35.30 7.51
N PHE A 268 -16.89 -35.13 7.14
CA PHE A 268 -17.96 -34.81 8.08
C PHE A 268 -19.03 -35.91 8.09
N PRO A 269 -19.55 -36.30 9.27
CA PRO A 269 -19.02 -35.97 10.59
C PRO A 269 -17.65 -36.63 10.86
N PHE A 270 -16.84 -36.02 11.72
CA PHE A 270 -15.66 -36.67 12.31
C PHE A 270 -15.72 -36.69 13.84
N THR A 271 -15.07 -37.70 14.44
CA THR A 271 -14.96 -37.83 15.91
C THR A 271 -13.65 -37.24 16.43
N PHE A 272 -13.73 -36.37 17.45
CA PHE A 272 -12.60 -35.86 18.23
C PHE A 272 -12.95 -35.80 19.72
N GLN A 273 -12.09 -36.38 20.56
CA GLN A 273 -12.31 -36.54 22.01
C GLN A 273 -13.69 -37.13 22.36
N GLY A 274 -14.16 -38.08 21.54
CA GLY A 274 -15.49 -38.70 21.71
C GLY A 274 -16.69 -37.81 21.38
N LYS A 275 -16.49 -36.59 20.87
CA LYS A 275 -17.55 -35.73 20.30
C LYS A 275 -17.52 -35.80 18.77
N THR A 276 -18.69 -35.71 18.14
CA THR A 276 -18.83 -35.64 16.68
C THR A 276 -18.95 -34.21 16.20
N TYR A 277 -18.25 -33.87 15.13
CA TYR A 277 -18.22 -32.55 14.51
C TYR A 277 -18.65 -32.64 13.04
N ASP A 278 -19.69 -31.88 12.68
CA ASP A 278 -20.22 -31.78 11.31
C ASP A 278 -19.63 -30.59 10.52
N SER A 279 -18.72 -29.84 11.14
CA SER A 279 -18.02 -28.70 10.55
C SER A 279 -16.62 -28.59 11.13
N CYS A 280 -15.80 -27.71 10.56
CA CYS A 280 -14.51 -27.38 11.15
C CYS A 280 -14.69 -26.80 12.55
N THR A 281 -13.77 -27.14 13.45
CA THR A 281 -13.81 -26.71 14.84
C THR A 281 -12.50 -26.05 15.24
N THR A 282 -12.54 -25.22 16.27
CA THR A 282 -11.36 -24.71 16.97
C THR A 282 -11.09 -25.49 18.25
N GLU A 283 -11.94 -26.48 18.60
CA GLU A 283 -11.80 -27.26 19.82
C GLU A 283 -10.42 -27.93 19.88
N GLY A 284 -9.79 -27.87 21.06
CA GLY A 284 -8.45 -28.41 21.28
C GLY A 284 -7.31 -27.50 20.81
N ARG A 285 -7.62 -26.30 20.31
CA ARG A 285 -6.63 -25.27 19.94
C ARG A 285 -6.86 -23.96 20.67
N SER A 286 -5.77 -23.25 20.98
CA SER A 286 -5.80 -21.92 21.61
C SER A 286 -5.52 -20.78 20.64
N ASP A 287 -5.06 -21.10 19.43
CA ASP A 287 -4.70 -20.15 18.37
C ASP A 287 -5.90 -19.72 17.50
N GLY A 288 -7.07 -20.32 17.72
CA GLY A 288 -8.31 -19.96 17.01
C GLY A 288 -8.40 -20.49 15.57
N TYR A 289 -7.43 -21.28 15.10
CA TYR A 289 -7.48 -21.85 13.76
C TYR A 289 -8.53 -22.96 13.67
N ARG A 290 -9.41 -22.84 12.67
CA ARG A 290 -10.38 -23.87 12.33
C ARG A 290 -9.66 -25.06 11.71
N TRP A 291 -9.94 -26.24 12.22
CA TRP A 291 -9.38 -27.49 11.71
C TRP A 291 -10.46 -28.56 11.61
N CYS A 292 -10.19 -29.58 10.83
CA CYS A 292 -11.05 -30.74 10.71
C CYS A 292 -10.23 -32.02 10.62
N ALA A 293 -10.85 -33.15 10.93
CA ALA A 293 -10.28 -34.43 10.52
C ALA A 293 -10.48 -34.65 9.02
N THR A 294 -9.48 -35.27 8.39
CA THR A 294 -9.56 -35.73 7.00
C THR A 294 -9.96 -37.20 6.92
N THR A 295 -10.41 -37.77 8.05
CA THR A 295 -10.98 -39.11 8.21
C THR A 295 -12.18 -39.05 9.16
N SER A 296 -12.97 -40.12 9.25
CA SER A 296 -14.16 -40.17 10.12
C SER A 296 -13.83 -40.13 11.62
N ASN A 297 -12.59 -40.37 12.01
CA ASN A 297 -12.20 -40.39 13.42
C ASN A 297 -10.76 -39.90 13.61
N TYR A 298 -10.62 -38.66 14.10
CA TYR A 298 -9.33 -38.10 14.43
C TYR A 298 -8.67 -38.81 15.61
N ASP A 299 -9.45 -39.30 16.57
CA ASP A 299 -8.90 -39.94 17.76
C ASP A 299 -8.09 -41.20 17.42
N THR A 300 -8.48 -41.92 16.36
CA THR A 300 -7.75 -43.10 15.85
C THR A 300 -6.69 -42.73 14.85
N ASP A 301 -7.03 -41.94 13.84
CA ASP A 301 -6.21 -41.80 12.63
C ASP A 301 -5.20 -40.65 12.73
N LYS A 302 -5.47 -39.68 13.62
CA LYS A 302 -4.68 -38.46 13.84
C LYS A 302 -4.39 -37.68 12.54
N LYS A 303 -5.25 -37.82 11.54
CA LYS A 303 -5.17 -37.13 10.26
C LYS A 303 -6.03 -35.88 10.27
N TYR A 304 -5.39 -34.74 10.07
CA TYR A 304 -6.07 -33.44 10.03
C TYR A 304 -5.45 -32.48 9.03
N GLY A 305 -6.20 -31.44 8.74
CA GLY A 305 -5.71 -30.24 8.09
C GLY A 305 -6.48 -29.02 8.60
N PHE A 306 -5.95 -27.84 8.30
CA PHE A 306 -6.63 -26.60 8.62
C PHE A 306 -7.63 -26.26 7.52
N CYS A 307 -8.77 -25.74 7.96
CA CYS A 307 -9.85 -25.42 7.05
C CYS A 307 -9.55 -24.07 6.40
N PRO A 308 -9.55 -23.98 5.05
CA PRO A 308 -9.48 -22.71 4.35
C PRO A 308 -10.51 -21.78 4.97
N ASN A 309 -10.15 -20.50 5.15
CA ASN A 309 -11.21 -19.54 5.28
C ASN A 309 -12.03 -19.64 3.99
N ARG A 310 -13.28 -20.11 4.13
CA ARG A 310 -14.31 -19.81 3.13
C ARG A 310 -14.17 -18.30 2.88
N ASP A 311 -14.44 -17.83 1.67
CA ASP A 311 -14.83 -16.41 1.51
C ASP A 311 -16.12 -16.24 2.36
N THR A 312 -15.93 -16.11 3.69
CA THR A 312 -16.96 -16.27 4.71
C THR A 312 -17.86 -15.05 4.60
N ALA A 313 -19.17 -15.22 4.74
CA ALA A 313 -20.02 -14.02 4.83
C ALA A 313 -19.92 -13.36 6.20
N VAL A 314 -19.42 -14.08 7.22
CA VAL A 314 -19.13 -13.50 8.53
C VAL A 314 -17.77 -13.88 9.10
N VAL A 315 -17.11 -12.94 9.75
CA VAL A 315 -15.88 -13.07 10.54
C VAL A 315 -16.29 -13.05 12.01
N ASP A 316 -15.73 -13.96 12.82
CA ASP A 316 -15.98 -14.04 14.27
C ASP A 316 -17.51 -14.17 14.58
N GLY A 317 -17.94 -13.87 15.81
CA GLY A 317 -19.30 -14.06 16.27
C GLY A 317 -19.55 -15.48 16.76
N ASN A 318 -20.79 -15.96 16.65
CA ASN A 318 -21.18 -17.29 17.17
C ASN A 318 -21.72 -18.23 16.07
N SER A 319 -21.42 -17.87 14.82
CA SER A 319 -21.83 -18.61 13.63
C SER A 319 -20.65 -19.13 12.82
N ASP A 320 -19.43 -19.14 13.39
CA ASP A 320 -18.27 -19.88 12.88
C ASP A 320 -17.99 -19.76 11.36
N GLY A 321 -18.27 -18.60 10.76
CA GLY A 321 -18.07 -18.33 9.34
C GLY A 321 -19.24 -18.65 8.40
N GLU A 322 -20.43 -18.92 8.92
CA GLU A 322 -21.66 -19.16 8.15
C GLU A 322 -22.09 -17.97 7.27
N LEU A 323 -22.89 -18.24 6.24
CA LEU A 323 -23.36 -17.20 5.32
C LEU A 323 -24.37 -16.26 5.99
N CYS A 324 -24.29 -14.95 5.70
CA CYS A 324 -25.34 -14.00 6.05
C CYS A 324 -26.64 -14.43 5.39
N HIS A 325 -27.72 -14.48 6.17
CA HIS A 325 -29.04 -14.71 5.65
C HIS A 325 -29.69 -13.37 5.34
N PHE A 326 -29.93 -13.08 4.06
CA PHE A 326 -30.69 -11.89 3.64
C PHE A 326 -32.01 -12.28 2.98
N PRO A 327 -33.13 -11.64 3.36
CA PRO A 327 -33.28 -10.72 4.48
C PRO A 327 -33.21 -11.43 5.85
N PHE A 328 -32.80 -10.73 6.91
CA PHE A 328 -32.95 -11.20 8.30
C PHE A 328 -33.68 -10.18 9.17
N THR A 329 -34.31 -10.65 10.24
CA THR A 329 -34.99 -9.80 11.23
C THR A 329 -34.11 -9.59 12.47
N PHE A 330 -33.94 -8.32 12.88
CA PHE A 330 -33.32 -7.92 14.15
C PHE A 330 -34.09 -6.76 14.77
N SER A 331 -34.42 -6.86 16.06
CA SER A 331 -35.23 -5.88 16.79
C SER A 331 -36.53 -5.51 16.05
N GLY A 332 -37.19 -6.50 15.44
CA GLY A 332 -38.42 -6.34 14.65
C GLY A 332 -38.27 -5.59 13.32
N LYS A 333 -37.06 -5.19 12.93
CA LYS A 333 -36.75 -4.60 11.63
C LYS A 333 -36.11 -5.64 10.71
N THR A 334 -36.37 -5.52 9.41
CA THR A 334 -35.81 -6.43 8.41
C THR A 334 -34.62 -5.76 7.71
N TYR A 335 -33.50 -6.48 7.61
CA TYR A 335 -32.26 -6.03 7.00
C TYR A 335 -31.94 -6.89 5.79
N THR A 336 -31.60 -6.23 4.68
CA THR A 336 -31.18 -6.86 3.42
C THR A 336 -29.68 -6.70 3.14
N SER A 337 -28.96 -6.08 4.07
CA SER A 337 -27.50 -5.90 4.04
C SER A 337 -26.96 -5.92 5.47
N CYS A 338 -25.64 -5.98 5.60
CA CYS A 338 -24.95 -5.82 6.87
C CYS A 338 -25.32 -4.49 7.53
N THR A 339 -25.40 -4.49 8.87
CA THR A 339 -25.79 -3.32 9.66
C THR A 339 -24.85 -3.13 10.85
N SER A 340 -24.70 -1.90 11.32
CA SER A 340 -24.03 -1.60 12.59
C SER A 340 -25.02 -1.35 13.73
N GLU A 341 -26.32 -1.55 13.49
CA GLU A 341 -27.37 -1.29 14.47
C GLU A 341 -27.20 -2.23 15.68
N GLY A 342 -27.31 -1.65 16.88
CA GLY A 342 -27.05 -2.36 18.13
C GLY A 342 -25.58 -2.37 18.59
N ARG A 343 -24.64 -1.73 17.86
CA ARG A 343 -23.23 -1.65 18.25
C ARG A 343 -22.69 -0.23 18.38
N GLU A 344 -21.86 0.01 19.39
CA GLU A 344 -21.18 1.30 19.62
C GLU A 344 -19.90 1.49 18.79
N ASP A 345 -19.24 0.37 18.45
CA ASP A 345 -18.01 0.32 17.64
C ASP A 345 -18.24 0.57 16.14
N ARG A 346 -19.50 0.61 15.70
CA ARG A 346 -19.93 0.73 14.30
C ARG A 346 -19.52 -0.42 13.38
N GLN A 347 -19.08 -1.54 13.94
CA GLN A 347 -18.69 -2.70 13.14
C GLN A 347 -19.92 -3.32 12.47
N LEU A 348 -19.80 -3.61 11.17
CA LEU A 348 -20.90 -4.16 10.38
C LEU A 348 -21.07 -5.66 10.69
N TRP A 349 -22.30 -6.09 10.92
CA TRP A 349 -22.64 -7.48 11.22
C TRP A 349 -23.91 -7.90 10.48
N CYS A 350 -24.14 -9.21 10.39
CA CYS A 350 -25.38 -9.78 9.86
C CYS A 350 -25.81 -11.02 10.67
N ALA A 351 -27.09 -11.36 10.60
CA ALA A 351 -27.55 -12.66 11.07
C ALA A 351 -27.25 -13.74 10.03
N THR A 352 -26.93 -14.94 10.49
CA THR A 352 -26.71 -16.12 9.64
C THR A 352 -27.97 -16.99 9.53
N THR A 353 -29.10 -16.46 10.02
CA THR A 353 -30.43 -17.08 10.00
C THR A 353 -31.49 -16.03 9.64
N SER A 354 -32.66 -16.47 9.22
CA SER A 354 -33.76 -15.57 8.84
C SER A 354 -34.24 -14.66 9.98
N ASN A 355 -34.00 -15.03 11.24
CA ASN A 355 -34.47 -14.28 12.40
C ASN A 355 -33.46 -14.31 13.54
N PHE A 356 -32.68 -13.23 13.68
CA PHE A 356 -31.76 -13.07 14.79
C PHE A 356 -32.48 -12.98 16.14
N ASP A 357 -33.65 -12.35 16.19
CA ASP A 357 -34.40 -12.18 17.43
C ASP A 357 -34.74 -13.52 18.08
N LYS A 358 -34.95 -14.56 17.26
CA LYS A 358 -35.19 -15.95 17.69
C LYS A 358 -33.89 -16.74 17.85
N ASP A 359 -33.06 -16.79 16.81
CA ASP A 359 -31.99 -17.79 16.70
C ASP A 359 -30.67 -17.31 17.30
N LYS A 360 -30.49 -15.99 17.47
CA LYS A 360 -29.29 -15.34 18.04
C LYS A 360 -27.97 -15.72 17.35
N LYS A 361 -28.04 -16.18 16.10
CA LYS A 361 -26.89 -16.57 15.27
C LYS A 361 -26.45 -15.41 14.37
N TRP A 362 -25.20 -14.96 14.56
CA TRP A 362 -24.60 -13.84 13.84
C TRP A 362 -23.09 -13.98 13.65
N GLY A 363 -22.54 -13.07 12.84
CA GLY A 363 -21.12 -12.70 12.84
C GLY A 363 -20.89 -11.37 12.13
N PHE A 364 -19.65 -10.88 12.10
CA PHE A 364 -19.30 -9.61 11.46
C PHE A 364 -19.17 -9.74 9.96
N CYS A 365 -19.72 -8.82 9.20
CA CYS A 365 -19.47 -8.85 7.76
C CYS A 365 -18.00 -8.55 7.46
N PRO A 366 -17.38 -9.24 6.48
CA PRO A 366 -16.05 -8.91 6.00
C PRO A 366 -15.99 -7.42 5.63
N ASP A 367 -15.07 -6.71 6.26
CA ASP A 367 -14.70 -5.36 5.86
C ASP A 367 -13.62 -5.45 4.75
N SER A 368 -13.12 -4.31 4.28
CA SER A 368 -12.06 -4.30 3.27
C SER A 368 -10.75 -4.98 3.75
N GLY A 369 -10.64 -5.27 5.05
CA GLY A 369 -9.43 -5.74 5.71
C GLY A 369 -8.24 -4.81 5.50
N TYR A 370 -7.07 -5.35 5.80
CA TYR A 370 -5.80 -4.65 5.67
C TYR A 370 -4.95 -5.29 4.59
N SER A 371 -4.37 -4.47 3.71
CA SER A 371 -3.45 -4.96 2.69
C SER A 371 -2.20 -5.51 3.35
N LEU A 372 -2.05 -6.83 3.37
CA LEU A 372 -0.84 -7.47 3.92
C LEU A 372 0.42 -6.95 3.23
N PHE A 373 0.35 -6.68 1.92
CA PHE A 373 1.44 -6.08 1.17
C PHE A 373 1.84 -4.69 1.70
N LEU A 374 0.90 -3.78 1.95
CA LEU A 374 1.22 -2.43 2.42
C LEU A 374 1.74 -2.44 3.85
N VAL A 375 1.10 -3.21 4.73
CA VAL A 375 1.54 -3.32 6.13
C VAL A 375 2.92 -3.97 6.18
N ALA A 376 3.14 -5.06 5.45
CA ALA A 376 4.45 -5.70 5.40
C ALA A 376 5.54 -4.78 4.81
N ALA A 377 5.22 -4.02 3.76
CA ALA A 377 6.19 -3.07 3.20
C ALA A 377 6.61 -2.03 4.25
N HIS A 378 5.66 -1.51 5.04
CA HIS A 378 5.93 -0.59 6.15
C HIS A 378 6.81 -1.23 7.23
N GLU A 379 6.42 -2.39 7.74
CA GLU A 379 7.19 -3.07 8.79
C GLU A 379 8.58 -3.49 8.31
N PHE A 380 8.75 -3.87 7.04
CA PHE A 380 10.07 -4.16 6.50
C PHE A 380 10.95 -2.90 6.42
N GLY A 381 10.36 -1.71 6.25
CA GLY A 381 11.10 -0.46 6.39
C GLY A 381 11.68 -0.29 7.79
N HIS A 382 10.88 -0.61 8.83
CA HIS A 382 11.36 -0.65 10.22
C HIS A 382 12.44 -1.70 10.44
N ALA A 383 12.26 -2.91 9.90
CA ALA A 383 13.24 -3.98 10.00
C ALA A 383 14.59 -3.60 9.35
N LEU A 384 14.55 -2.74 8.34
CA LEU A 384 15.73 -2.17 7.67
C LEU A 384 16.30 -0.93 8.38
N GLY A 385 15.67 -0.44 9.45
CA GLY A 385 16.16 0.65 10.29
C GLY A 385 15.49 2.01 10.06
N LEU A 386 14.44 2.09 9.24
CA LEU A 386 13.66 3.33 9.09
C LEU A 386 12.78 3.60 10.30
N ASP A 387 12.53 4.88 10.55
CA ASP A 387 11.59 5.37 11.55
C ASP A 387 10.31 5.90 10.91
N HIS A 388 9.29 6.12 11.75
CA HIS A 388 8.05 6.72 11.28
C HIS A 388 8.27 8.11 10.68
N SER A 389 7.77 8.29 9.45
CA SER A 389 7.67 9.58 8.79
C SER A 389 6.51 10.40 9.37
N ASN A 390 6.62 11.73 9.30
CA ASN A 390 5.52 12.64 9.58
C ASN A 390 4.77 13.07 8.30
N ILE A 391 5.14 12.53 7.14
CA ILE A 391 4.51 12.81 5.85
C ILE A 391 3.38 11.79 5.62
N LYS A 392 2.13 12.25 5.60
CA LYS A 392 0.92 11.40 5.50
C LYS A 392 0.85 10.47 4.28
N ASP A 393 1.56 10.80 3.22
CA ASP A 393 1.60 10.02 1.98
C ASP A 393 2.85 9.13 1.86
N ALA A 394 3.77 9.19 2.83
CA ALA A 394 4.90 8.28 2.91
C ALA A 394 4.44 6.90 3.41
N LEU A 395 5.08 5.84 2.91
CA LEU A 395 4.82 4.49 3.37
C LEU A 395 5.10 4.38 4.87
N MET A 396 6.19 4.99 5.35
CA MET A 396 6.57 4.98 6.77
C MET A 396 5.71 5.89 7.65
N PHE A 397 4.61 6.46 7.17
CA PHE A 397 3.65 7.14 8.03
C PHE A 397 2.92 6.13 8.94
N PRO A 398 2.77 6.37 10.25
CA PRO A 398 2.29 5.36 11.20
C PRO A 398 0.85 4.88 10.96
N MET A 399 -0.01 5.71 10.37
CA MET A 399 -1.43 5.38 10.21
C MET A 399 -1.68 4.61 8.93
N TYR A 400 -2.43 3.51 9.01
CA TYR A 400 -2.74 2.73 7.82
C TYR A 400 -3.66 3.49 6.87
N LYS A 401 -3.31 3.47 5.59
CA LYS A 401 -4.11 3.99 4.50
C LYS A 401 -3.95 3.07 3.30
N TYR A 402 -5.07 2.52 2.83
CA TYR A 402 -5.06 1.72 1.61
C TYR A 402 -4.75 2.59 0.39
N VAL A 403 -3.83 2.11 -0.46
CA VAL A 403 -3.45 2.72 -1.73
C VAL A 403 -3.41 1.63 -2.79
N ALA A 404 -4.33 1.68 -3.77
CA ALA A 404 -4.43 0.65 -4.81
C ALA A 404 -3.23 0.65 -5.78
N ASP A 405 -2.78 1.81 -6.23
CA ASP A 405 -1.60 1.99 -7.09
C ASP A 405 -0.42 2.51 -6.24
N PHE A 406 0.09 1.66 -5.35
CA PHE A 406 1.18 2.01 -4.42
C PHE A 406 2.50 2.32 -5.13
N HIS A 407 3.14 3.41 -4.70
CA HIS A 407 4.50 3.78 -5.06
C HIS A 407 5.20 4.35 -3.82
N LEU A 408 6.48 4.05 -3.68
CA LEU A 408 7.28 4.52 -2.55
C LEU A 408 7.43 6.06 -2.62
N HIS A 409 7.24 6.75 -1.50
CA HIS A 409 7.37 8.21 -1.47
C HIS A 409 8.85 8.62 -1.45
N GLU A 410 9.16 9.81 -1.96
CA GLU A 410 10.54 10.33 -2.01
C GLU A 410 11.20 10.40 -0.62
N ASP A 411 10.42 10.62 0.42
CA ASP A 411 10.87 10.60 1.82
C ASP A 411 11.36 9.22 2.25
N ASP A 412 10.61 8.16 1.92
CA ASP A 412 10.99 6.78 2.20
C ASP A 412 12.25 6.40 1.38
N ILE A 413 12.30 6.79 0.10
CA ILE A 413 13.45 6.56 -0.79
C ILE A 413 14.71 7.22 -0.23
N LYS A 414 14.62 8.49 0.16
CA LYS A 414 15.75 9.22 0.76
C LYS A 414 16.17 8.58 2.09
N GLY A 415 15.21 8.20 2.93
CA GLY A 415 15.49 7.54 4.19
C GLY A 415 16.25 6.24 4.00
N ILE A 416 15.79 5.37 3.09
CA ILE A 416 16.44 4.07 2.89
C ILE A 416 17.77 4.19 2.15
N GLN A 417 17.88 5.10 1.18
CA GLN A 417 19.13 5.35 0.47
C GLN A 417 20.18 6.04 1.34
N TYR A 418 19.77 6.82 2.33
CA TYR A 418 20.69 7.35 3.34
C TYR A 418 21.37 6.21 4.12
N LEU A 419 20.66 5.12 4.40
CA LEU A 419 21.20 3.96 5.09
C LEU A 419 22.04 3.05 4.15
N TYR A 420 21.52 2.73 2.97
CA TYR A 420 22.06 1.64 2.12
C TYR A 420 22.68 2.11 0.81
N GLY A 421 22.55 3.38 0.44
CA GLY A 421 22.93 3.90 -0.87
C GLY A 421 21.91 3.59 -1.97
N SER A 422 22.15 4.13 -3.17
CA SER A 422 21.33 3.88 -4.36
C SER A 422 21.93 2.81 -5.27
N GLU A 423 21.07 2.10 -6.02
CA GLU A 423 21.46 1.04 -6.96
C GLU A 423 22.44 1.51 -8.06
N SER A 424 22.44 2.82 -8.36
CA SER A 424 23.31 3.46 -9.36
C SER A 424 24.80 3.51 -9.00
N GLY A 425 25.19 3.07 -7.79
CA GLY A 425 26.59 2.96 -7.37
C GLY A 425 27.38 1.81 -8.02
N PHE A 426 26.70 0.81 -8.61
CA PHE A 426 27.37 -0.37 -9.21
C PHE A 426 27.90 -0.14 -10.63
N PHE A 427 27.46 0.91 -11.33
CA PHE A 427 27.94 1.22 -12.69
C PHE A 427 29.21 2.09 -12.74
N TRP A 428 29.56 2.78 -11.64
CA TRP A 428 30.71 3.69 -11.60
C TRP A 428 32.01 3.05 -11.11
N THR A 429 31.94 1.87 -10.48
CA THR A 429 33.12 1.18 -9.91
C THR A 429 33.95 0.42 -10.95
N PHE A 430 33.48 0.25 -12.18
CA PHE A 430 34.23 -0.42 -13.27
C PHE A 430 34.90 0.53 -14.27
N LEU A 431 34.69 1.86 -14.19
CA LEU A 431 35.24 2.80 -15.19
C LEU A 431 36.44 3.64 -14.72
N PHE A 432 36.85 3.54 -13.45
CA PHE A 432 38.04 4.27 -12.97
C PHE A 432 38.96 3.36 -12.16
N SER A 433 39.64 2.46 -12.86
CA SER A 433 40.88 1.85 -12.37
C SER A 433 42.05 2.36 -13.21
N ALA A 434 42.63 3.48 -12.79
CA ALA A 434 44.02 3.90 -13.05
C ALA A 434 44.28 5.17 -12.22
N GLY A 435 45.26 5.12 -11.30
CA GLY A 435 45.55 6.12 -10.25
C GLY A 435 46.19 7.44 -10.72
N PRO A 436 47.01 8.16 -9.90
CA PRO A 436 47.57 7.82 -8.58
C PRO A 436 47.43 8.90 -7.48
N LYS A 437 47.87 8.51 -6.27
CA LYS A 437 47.92 9.22 -4.98
C LYS A 437 48.71 10.54 -4.99
N THR A 438 48.28 11.51 -4.16
CA THR A 438 49.11 12.27 -3.16
C THR A 438 48.18 13.06 -2.21
N GLY A 439 48.53 13.11 -0.92
CA GLY A 439 47.72 13.64 0.20
C GLY A 439 47.83 15.16 0.44
N PRO A 440 47.83 15.63 1.71
CA PRO A 440 46.64 15.96 2.49
C PRO A 440 46.62 17.41 3.05
N ASN A 441 45.58 17.74 3.83
CA ASN A 441 45.33 18.92 4.68
C ASN A 441 44.75 20.18 4.04
N SER A 442 43.49 20.48 4.39
CA SER A 442 43.15 21.71 5.12
C SER A 442 41.73 21.67 5.69
N THR A 443 41.64 22.03 6.97
CA THR A 443 40.50 22.27 7.86
C THR A 443 39.33 23.04 7.23
N PRO A 444 38.06 22.78 7.59
CA PRO A 444 36.92 23.54 7.09
C PRO A 444 36.72 24.86 7.87
N PRO A 445 36.45 26.01 7.21
CA PRO A 445 35.85 27.15 7.87
C PRO A 445 34.33 27.04 7.83
N GLN A 446 33.74 27.11 9.01
CA GLN A 446 32.31 27.34 9.24
C GLN A 446 31.89 28.71 8.67
N PRO A 447 30.77 28.81 7.92
CA PRO A 447 30.11 30.09 7.72
C PRO A 447 28.88 30.24 8.62
N ALA A 448 28.81 31.43 9.21
CA ALA A 448 27.79 31.93 10.09
C ALA A 448 26.43 32.12 9.41
N THR A 449 25.39 31.97 10.23
CA THR A 449 24.00 32.30 9.96
C THR A 449 23.87 33.76 9.52
N THR A 450 23.27 34.00 8.35
CA THR A 450 22.66 35.31 8.03
C THR A 450 21.28 35.06 7.43
N THR A 451 20.27 35.61 8.10
CA THR A 451 18.85 35.53 7.78
C THR A 451 18.48 36.44 6.61
N ALA A 452 18.01 35.83 5.52
CA ALA A 452 17.06 36.37 4.55
C ALA A 452 16.15 35.20 4.07
N PRO A 453 14.89 35.43 3.67
CA PRO A 453 13.92 34.35 3.51
C PRO A 453 14.26 33.50 2.29
N SER A 454 14.78 32.29 2.54
CA SER A 454 14.90 31.23 1.54
C SER A 454 13.51 30.79 1.12
N VAL A 455 13.03 31.26 -0.02
CA VAL A 455 11.92 30.61 -0.74
C VAL A 455 12.45 29.24 -1.18
N ASP A 456 11.84 28.21 -0.63
CA ASP A 456 11.97 26.80 -1.02
C ASP A 456 12.14 26.63 -2.55
N PRO A 457 13.28 26.07 -3.02
CA PRO A 457 13.56 25.83 -4.44
C PRO A 457 12.51 25.00 -5.19
N SER A 458 11.57 24.34 -4.50
CA SER A 458 10.49 23.54 -5.09
C SER A 458 9.25 24.34 -5.54
N LYS A 459 9.24 25.68 -5.42
CA LYS A 459 8.02 26.50 -5.68
C LYS A 459 8.11 27.48 -6.84
N ASP A 460 9.27 27.68 -7.46
CA ASP A 460 9.44 28.56 -8.63
C ASP A 460 9.64 27.72 -9.91
N ALA A 461 8.79 27.92 -10.92
CA ALA A 461 8.89 27.24 -12.21
C ALA A 461 10.23 27.53 -12.91
N CYS A 462 10.84 28.70 -12.69
CA CYS A 462 12.13 29.07 -13.27
C CYS A 462 13.31 28.32 -12.65
N GLN A 463 13.12 27.71 -11.48
CA GLN A 463 14.13 26.88 -10.81
C GLN A 463 14.00 25.39 -11.18
N VAL A 464 13.01 25.00 -12.00
CA VAL A 464 12.78 23.61 -12.41
C VAL A 464 13.56 23.28 -13.69
N ASP A 465 14.60 22.44 -13.60
CA ASP A 465 15.46 22.11 -14.75
C ASP A 465 14.78 21.25 -15.83
N VAL A 466 13.98 20.26 -15.41
CA VAL A 466 13.30 19.32 -16.32
C VAL A 466 11.89 19.05 -15.81
N PHE A 467 10.89 19.31 -16.66
CA PHE A 467 9.47 19.03 -16.35
C PHE A 467 9.11 17.57 -16.64
N ASP A 468 8.10 17.05 -15.95
CA ASP A 468 7.61 15.69 -16.18
C ASP A 468 6.76 15.60 -17.46
N ALA A 469 6.01 16.67 -17.77
CA ALA A 469 5.28 16.86 -19.01
C ALA A 469 4.98 18.35 -19.24
N ILE A 470 4.90 18.75 -20.51
CA ILE A 470 4.47 20.08 -20.95
C ILE A 470 3.35 19.86 -21.97
N THR A 471 2.22 20.55 -21.82
CA THR A 471 1.13 20.46 -22.81
C THR A 471 0.36 21.77 -22.91
N GLU A 472 -0.25 22.00 -24.07
CA GLU A 472 -1.28 23.01 -24.22
C GLU A 472 -2.61 22.49 -23.67
N ILE A 473 -3.23 23.23 -22.75
CA ILE A 473 -4.60 23.00 -22.27
C ILE A 473 -5.31 24.36 -22.27
N GLN A 474 -6.47 24.44 -22.92
CA GLN A 474 -7.29 25.65 -23.05
C GLN A 474 -6.51 26.86 -23.59
N GLY A 475 -5.61 26.63 -24.55
CA GLY A 475 -4.82 27.69 -25.18
C GLY A 475 -3.63 28.19 -24.34
N LYS A 476 -3.28 27.50 -23.25
CA LYS A 476 -2.15 27.87 -22.37
C LYS A 476 -1.25 26.69 -22.10
N LEU A 477 0.06 26.94 -22.07
CA LEU A 477 1.04 25.95 -21.65
C LEU A 477 0.86 25.62 -20.17
N HIS A 478 0.79 24.33 -19.89
CA HIS A 478 0.80 23.76 -18.57
C HIS A 478 2.08 22.94 -18.40
N PHE A 479 2.83 23.25 -17.35
CA PHE A 479 4.09 22.60 -17.01
C PHE A 479 3.85 21.74 -15.78
N PHE A 480 4.15 20.44 -15.83
CA PHE A 480 3.86 19.50 -14.75
C PHE A 480 5.16 19.01 -14.10
N LYS A 481 5.19 18.98 -12.77
CA LYS A 481 6.31 18.42 -12.00
C LYS A 481 5.86 17.94 -10.63
N ASN A 482 6.16 16.68 -10.28
CA ASN A 482 6.05 16.16 -8.90
C ASN A 482 4.71 16.49 -8.19
N GLY A 483 3.58 16.29 -8.84
CA GLY A 483 2.24 16.54 -8.27
C GLY A 483 1.80 18.01 -8.34
N LEU A 484 2.64 18.88 -8.87
CA LEU A 484 2.39 20.29 -9.09
C LEU A 484 2.29 20.61 -10.58
N TYR A 485 1.61 21.71 -10.89
CA TYR A 485 1.63 22.26 -12.23
C TYR A 485 1.58 23.79 -12.22
N TRP A 486 2.12 24.40 -13.28
CA TRP A 486 2.07 25.83 -13.53
C TRP A 486 1.35 26.10 -14.85
N LYS A 487 0.53 27.14 -14.89
CA LYS A 487 -0.09 27.68 -16.11
C LYS A 487 0.79 28.83 -16.59
N SER A 488 1.65 28.57 -17.57
CA SER A 488 2.80 29.45 -17.86
C SER A 488 3.64 29.63 -16.59
N THR A 489 3.82 30.86 -16.08
CA THR A 489 4.50 31.14 -14.81
C THR A 489 3.57 31.16 -13.59
N LEU A 490 2.25 31.05 -13.78
CA LEU A 490 1.27 31.11 -12.70
C LEU A 490 1.15 29.75 -12.00
N GLY A 491 1.47 29.69 -10.71
CA GLY A 491 1.43 28.48 -9.88
C GLY A 491 2.36 28.60 -8.67
N PRO A 492 2.70 27.49 -7.99
CA PRO A 492 2.32 26.11 -8.30
C PRO A 492 0.90 25.77 -7.84
N PHE A 493 0.15 25.05 -8.68
CA PHE A 493 -1.13 24.45 -8.33
C PHE A 493 -0.97 22.95 -8.13
N ARG A 494 -1.77 22.34 -7.26
CA ARG A 494 -1.75 20.88 -7.06
C ARG A 494 -2.54 20.18 -8.16
N ILE A 495 -1.93 19.18 -8.80
CA ILE A 495 -2.59 18.32 -9.79
C ILE A 495 -3.80 17.64 -9.15
N SER A 496 -3.66 17.12 -7.92
CA SER A 496 -4.73 16.41 -7.20
C SER A 496 -5.96 17.26 -6.88
N VAL A 497 -5.84 18.59 -6.86
CA VAL A 497 -6.99 19.47 -6.65
C VAL A 497 -7.79 19.63 -7.95
N MET A 498 -7.08 19.78 -9.07
CA MET A 498 -7.72 20.01 -10.38
C MET A 498 -8.14 18.70 -11.06
N TRP A 499 -7.34 17.67 -10.90
CA TRP A 499 -7.51 16.33 -11.46
C TRP A 499 -7.26 15.27 -10.37
N PRO A 500 -8.23 15.02 -9.48
CA PRO A 500 -8.07 14.13 -8.32
C PRO A 500 -7.73 12.67 -8.64
N ALA A 501 -8.07 12.23 -9.85
CA ALA A 501 -7.81 10.88 -10.34
C ALA A 501 -6.43 10.72 -11.01
N LEU A 502 -5.64 11.80 -11.16
CA LEU A 502 -4.31 11.73 -11.76
C LEU A 502 -3.24 11.50 -10.70
N PRO A 503 -2.22 10.67 -11.00
CA PRO A 503 -1.06 10.52 -10.14
C PRO A 503 -0.23 11.81 -10.13
N ALA A 504 0.68 11.91 -9.15
CA ALA A 504 1.54 13.08 -9.00
C ALA A 504 2.46 13.29 -10.22
N LYS A 505 2.98 12.20 -10.81
CA LYS A 505 3.80 12.25 -12.02
C LYS A 505 3.02 11.76 -13.23
N ILE A 506 2.90 12.62 -14.23
CA ILE A 506 2.37 12.27 -15.55
C ILE A 506 3.53 12.19 -16.55
N ASN A 507 3.35 11.44 -17.64
CA ASN A 507 4.35 11.32 -18.70
C ASN A 507 4.10 12.27 -19.86
N THR A 508 2.84 12.44 -20.26
CA THR A 508 2.43 13.39 -21.30
C THR A 508 0.92 13.59 -21.25
N ALA A 509 0.41 14.63 -21.89
CA ALA A 509 -1.01 14.87 -22.02
C ALA A 509 -1.32 15.62 -23.32
N PHE A 510 -2.56 15.55 -23.79
CA PHE A 510 -3.04 16.40 -24.87
C PHE A 510 -4.53 16.69 -24.72
N GLU A 511 -4.99 17.84 -25.24
CA GLU A 511 -6.39 18.19 -25.33
C GLU A 511 -6.91 17.92 -26.75
N ASP A 512 -8.09 17.30 -26.86
CA ASP A 512 -8.79 17.17 -28.14
C ASP A 512 -9.52 18.47 -28.52
N PRO A 513 -9.15 19.16 -29.61
CA PRO A 513 -9.78 20.41 -30.02
C PRO A 513 -11.27 20.31 -30.28
N LEU A 514 -11.79 19.14 -30.66
CA LEU A 514 -13.19 18.89 -30.96
C LEU A 514 -14.03 18.66 -29.71
N THR A 515 -13.66 17.67 -28.88
CA THR A 515 -14.43 17.30 -27.69
C THR A 515 -14.05 18.10 -26.45
N LYS A 516 -12.95 18.85 -26.50
CA LYS A 516 -12.34 19.54 -25.35
C LYS A 516 -11.98 18.60 -24.19
N LYS A 517 -11.91 17.29 -24.47
CA LYS A 517 -11.45 16.28 -23.51
C LYS A 517 -9.93 16.31 -23.44
N ILE A 518 -9.40 16.22 -22.23
CA ILE A 518 -7.97 16.15 -21.99
C ILE A 518 -7.61 14.70 -21.68
N TYR A 519 -6.64 14.17 -22.39
CA TYR A 519 -6.10 12.83 -22.20
C TYR A 519 -4.77 12.94 -21.49
N PHE A 520 -4.64 12.24 -20.36
CA PHE A 520 -3.41 12.19 -19.58
C PHE A 520 -2.83 10.78 -19.66
N PHE A 521 -1.52 10.70 -19.83
CA PHE A 521 -0.75 9.46 -19.81
C PHE A 521 0.17 9.50 -18.59
N ALA A 522 0.08 8.49 -17.74
CA ALA A 522 0.84 8.44 -16.51
C ALA A 522 1.17 6.99 -16.08
N GLY A 523 2.41 6.79 -15.64
CA GLY A 523 2.93 5.49 -15.20
C GLY A 523 3.25 4.54 -16.37
N ASN A 524 3.45 3.26 -16.03
CA ASN A 524 3.66 2.19 -17.01
C ASN A 524 2.34 1.63 -17.57
N LYS A 525 1.21 2.34 -17.40
CA LYS A 525 -0.09 1.89 -17.93
C LYS A 525 -0.04 1.90 -19.46
N CYS A 526 -0.03 0.68 -19.99
CA CYS A 526 0.22 0.32 -21.37
C CYS A 526 -0.98 0.68 -22.25
N PHE A 527 -0.73 1.28 -23.40
CA PHE A 527 -1.63 1.22 -24.55
C PHE A 527 -1.32 -0.12 -25.24
N TRP A 528 -2.36 -0.90 -25.54
CA TRP A 528 -2.22 -2.17 -26.24
C TRP A 528 -1.83 -1.91 -27.69
N VAL A 529 -0.55 -2.04 -27.99
CA VAL A 529 -0.09 -2.25 -29.37
C VAL A 529 0.64 -3.57 -29.37
N TYR A 530 -0.09 -4.63 -29.74
CA TYR A 530 0.40 -5.98 -30.06
C TYR A 530 1.75 -6.35 -29.41
N SER A 531 1.67 -6.99 -28.25
CA SER A 531 2.74 -7.78 -27.63
C SER A 531 3.91 -7.05 -26.93
N GLU A 532 3.98 -5.71 -26.89
CA GLU A 532 5.04 -4.99 -26.15
C GLU A 532 4.51 -3.85 -25.26
N ARG A 533 4.79 -3.91 -23.95
CA ARG A 533 4.44 -2.86 -22.96
C ARG A 533 5.43 -1.69 -23.06
N LYS A 534 5.00 -0.51 -23.52
CA LYS A 534 5.87 0.68 -23.69
C LYS A 534 5.28 1.93 -23.04
N LYS A 535 6.16 2.81 -22.54
CA LYS A 535 5.84 4.12 -21.92
C LYS A 535 5.61 5.19 -23.00
N VAL A 536 4.52 5.95 -22.97
CA VAL A 536 4.38 7.13 -23.86
C VAL A 536 5.23 8.27 -23.29
N GLU A 537 6.13 8.82 -24.11
CA GLU A 537 6.88 10.03 -23.79
C GLU A 537 6.27 11.27 -24.46
N GLY A 538 5.45 11.12 -25.49
CA GLY A 538 4.70 12.24 -26.05
C GLY A 538 3.41 11.83 -26.75
N ALA A 539 2.37 12.65 -26.67
CA ALA A 539 1.10 12.42 -27.33
C ALA A 539 0.64 13.69 -28.03
N VAL A 540 0.52 13.65 -29.35
CA VAL A 540 0.22 14.83 -30.15
C VAL A 540 -0.95 14.58 -31.09
N GLN A 541 -1.97 15.44 -31.02
CA GLN A 541 -3.08 15.35 -31.97
C GLN A 541 -2.64 15.66 -33.41
N ARG A 542 -3.10 14.82 -34.33
CA ARG A 542 -2.87 14.95 -35.78
C ARG A 542 -4.21 14.96 -36.52
N GLY A 543 -4.77 16.14 -36.75
CA GLY A 543 -6.03 16.28 -37.47
C GLY A 543 -7.23 15.74 -36.67
N LYS A 544 -8.34 15.42 -37.36
CA LYS A 544 -9.60 15.05 -36.72
C LYS A 544 -9.57 13.58 -36.28
N GLY A 545 -9.56 13.34 -34.97
CA GLY A 545 -9.72 12.01 -34.39
C GLY A 545 -8.50 11.10 -34.47
N LYS A 546 -7.31 11.62 -34.75
CA LYS A 546 -6.06 10.85 -34.75
C LYS A 546 -5.02 11.49 -33.84
N VAL A 547 -4.23 10.64 -33.19
CA VAL A 547 -3.14 11.05 -32.29
C VAL A 547 -1.85 10.32 -32.67
N LEU A 548 -0.72 11.01 -32.59
CA LEU A 548 0.61 10.43 -32.66
C LEU A 548 1.09 10.16 -31.24
N LEU A 549 1.47 8.92 -30.97
CA LEU A 549 2.07 8.51 -29.70
C LEU A 549 3.56 8.26 -29.91
N PHE A 550 4.41 8.83 -29.07
CA PHE A 550 5.86 8.73 -29.11
C PHE A 550 6.34 7.88 -27.93
N SER A 551 7.23 6.92 -28.20
CA SER A 551 7.85 6.08 -27.17
C SER A 551 9.23 5.62 -27.62
N GLY A 552 10.26 6.08 -26.90
CA GLY A 552 11.65 5.93 -27.28
C GLY A 552 11.90 6.43 -28.70
N LYS A 553 12.60 5.63 -29.51
CA LYS A 553 12.96 5.98 -30.89
C LYS A 553 11.84 5.86 -31.91
N ARG A 554 10.62 5.50 -31.48
CA ARG A 554 9.50 5.14 -32.37
C ARG A 554 8.26 5.97 -32.06
N PHE A 555 7.40 6.10 -33.05
CA PHE A 555 6.09 6.69 -32.90
C PHE A 555 5.02 5.91 -33.66
N TRP A 556 3.76 6.06 -33.24
CA TRP A 556 2.58 5.36 -33.78
C TRP A 556 1.47 6.36 -34.06
N GLY A 557 0.71 6.15 -35.14
CA GLY A 557 -0.57 6.82 -35.35
C GLY A 557 -1.71 5.97 -34.77
N LEU A 558 -2.52 6.56 -33.90
CA LEU A 558 -3.70 5.93 -33.30
C LEU A 558 -4.96 6.67 -33.75
N ASP A 559 -5.94 5.92 -34.24
CA ASP A 559 -7.28 6.44 -34.51
C ASP A 559 -8.14 6.35 -33.23
N LEU A 560 -8.63 7.51 -32.75
CA LEU A 560 -9.34 7.61 -31.48
C LEU A 560 -10.76 7.03 -31.52
N LYS A 561 -11.36 6.87 -32.72
CA LYS A 561 -12.71 6.30 -32.86
C LYS A 561 -12.67 4.79 -32.84
N THR A 562 -11.72 4.22 -33.57
CA THR A 562 -11.56 2.76 -33.70
C THR A 562 -10.66 2.16 -32.64
N GLN A 563 -9.89 3.00 -31.93
CA GLN A 563 -8.85 2.60 -30.98
C GLN A 563 -7.81 1.65 -31.60
N GLN A 564 -7.53 1.81 -32.90
CA GLN A 564 -6.57 0.99 -33.64
C GLN A 564 -5.40 1.81 -34.16
N ILE A 565 -4.24 1.15 -34.27
CA ILE A 565 -3.03 1.73 -34.86
C ILE A 565 -3.17 1.78 -36.38
N ASP A 566 -2.86 2.94 -36.96
CA ASP A 566 -2.84 3.16 -38.39
C ASP A 566 -1.86 2.21 -39.09
N LYS A 567 -2.22 1.73 -40.29
CA LYS A 567 -1.31 0.93 -41.13
C LYS A 567 -0.03 1.71 -41.45
N GLY A 568 1.12 1.03 -41.35
CA GLY A 568 2.44 1.61 -41.64
C GLY A 568 3.16 2.24 -40.44
N TYR A 569 2.76 1.86 -39.22
CA TYR A 569 3.41 2.16 -37.94
C TYR A 569 3.83 0.87 -37.23
N PRO A 570 4.82 0.88 -36.29
CA PRO A 570 5.60 2.04 -35.86
C PRO A 570 6.53 2.59 -36.93
N ARG A 571 6.86 3.88 -36.80
CA ARG A 571 7.90 4.54 -37.59
C ARG A 571 8.99 5.06 -36.66
N LEU A 572 10.20 5.24 -37.18
CA LEU A 572 11.30 5.83 -36.43
C LEU A 572 11.21 7.35 -36.45
N ILE A 573 11.51 7.97 -35.30
CA ILE A 573 11.44 9.43 -35.13
C ILE A 573 12.44 10.12 -36.07
N ASP A 574 13.70 9.67 -36.13
CA ASP A 574 14.75 10.24 -36.98
C ASP A 574 14.43 10.22 -38.49
N GLN A 575 13.66 9.24 -38.95
CA GLN A 575 13.25 9.13 -40.35
C GLN A 575 12.15 10.12 -40.72
N ALA A 576 11.21 10.36 -39.81
CA ALA A 576 10.04 11.22 -40.06
C ALA A 576 10.25 12.67 -39.61
N PHE A 577 10.94 12.88 -38.49
CA PHE A 577 11.24 14.15 -37.85
C PHE A 577 12.75 14.35 -37.84
N ARG A 578 13.33 14.72 -38.99
CA ARG A 578 14.78 14.92 -39.09
C ARG A 578 15.22 16.14 -38.29
N GLY A 579 16.27 16.00 -37.49
CA GLY A 579 16.89 17.09 -36.73
C GLY A 579 16.37 17.29 -35.31
N VAL A 580 15.51 16.39 -34.80
CA VAL A 580 15.08 16.36 -33.39
C VAL A 580 15.73 15.17 -32.66
N PRO A 581 15.85 15.20 -31.32
CA PRO A 581 16.37 14.08 -30.55
C PRO A 581 15.56 12.79 -30.78
N THR A 582 16.25 11.65 -30.82
CA THR A 582 15.62 10.33 -31.02
C THR A 582 14.97 9.75 -29.76
N ASP A 583 15.21 10.36 -28.62
CA ASP A 583 14.81 9.96 -27.27
C ASP A 583 14.29 11.19 -26.49
N PRO A 584 13.28 11.90 -27.01
CA PRO A 584 12.69 13.02 -26.31
C PRO A 584 12.00 12.54 -25.03
N HIS A 585 12.15 13.27 -23.92
CA HIS A 585 11.44 12.97 -22.68
C HIS A 585 10.00 13.48 -22.69
N ASP A 586 9.71 14.47 -23.55
CA ASP A 586 8.38 15.01 -23.77
C ASP A 586 8.20 15.47 -25.23
N VAL A 587 7.01 15.24 -25.80
CA VAL A 587 6.62 15.75 -27.12
C VAL A 587 5.19 16.26 -27.07
N PHE A 588 5.02 17.55 -27.39
CA PHE A 588 3.71 18.20 -27.34
C PHE A 588 3.47 19.13 -28.53
N LEU A 589 2.21 19.53 -28.72
CA LEU A 589 1.80 20.52 -29.71
C LEU A 589 1.47 21.82 -28.99
N TYR A 590 2.00 22.93 -29.49
CA TYR A 590 1.65 24.27 -29.01
C TYR A 590 1.59 25.23 -30.19
N GLU A 591 0.50 26.00 -30.30
CA GLU A 591 0.29 26.97 -31.39
C GLU A 591 0.54 26.37 -32.80
N GLY A 592 0.16 25.10 -33.00
CA GLY A 592 0.31 24.40 -34.28
C GLY A 592 1.73 23.93 -34.62
N HIS A 593 2.69 24.05 -33.69
CA HIS A 593 4.06 23.57 -33.84
C HIS A 593 4.32 22.39 -32.91
N PHE A 594 5.13 21.43 -33.37
CA PHE A 594 5.57 20.28 -32.58
C PHE A 594 6.80 20.67 -31.77
N TYR A 595 6.82 20.36 -30.48
CA TYR A 595 7.95 20.59 -29.60
C TYR A 595 8.47 19.25 -29.12
N PHE A 596 9.75 19.00 -29.35
CA PHE A 596 10.45 17.83 -28.84
C PHE A 596 11.40 18.30 -27.73
N CYS A 597 11.18 17.85 -26.51
CA CYS A 597 11.98 18.27 -25.37
C CYS A 597 12.96 17.17 -24.95
N ARG A 598 14.20 17.56 -24.67
CA ARG A 598 15.21 16.70 -24.05
C ARG A 598 15.97 17.52 -23.02
N GLU A 599 15.89 17.09 -21.77
CA GLU A 599 16.39 17.84 -20.61
C GLU A 599 15.80 19.27 -20.61
N GLN A 600 16.65 20.30 -20.53
CA GLN A 600 16.25 21.71 -20.52
C GLN A 600 16.01 22.32 -21.91
N PHE A 601 16.23 21.55 -22.99
CA PHE A 601 16.19 22.02 -24.38
C PHE A 601 14.92 21.57 -25.10
N TYR A 602 14.48 22.38 -26.07
CA TYR A 602 13.44 21.98 -27.02
C TYR A 602 13.88 22.20 -28.48
N TRP A 603 13.32 21.37 -29.36
CA TRP A 603 13.39 21.49 -30.81
C TRP A 603 11.96 21.66 -31.33
N ARG A 604 11.71 22.77 -32.02
CA ARG A 604 10.41 23.11 -32.58
C ARG A 604 10.37 22.81 -34.06
N MET A 605 9.31 22.12 -34.48
CA MET A 605 8.99 21.87 -35.87
C MET A 605 7.69 22.52 -36.28
N ASN A 606 7.67 23.03 -37.51
CA ASN A 606 6.45 23.54 -38.13
C ASN A 606 5.53 22.41 -38.60
N SER A 607 4.35 22.78 -39.11
CA SER A 607 3.33 21.84 -39.61
C SER A 607 3.80 20.97 -40.79
N LYS A 608 4.91 21.30 -41.45
CA LYS A 608 5.56 20.52 -42.52
C LYS A 608 6.69 19.61 -42.00
N TRP A 609 6.83 19.46 -40.68
CA TRP A 609 7.87 18.67 -40.01
C TRP A 609 9.29 19.13 -40.36
N GLN A 610 9.46 20.45 -40.54
CA GLN A 610 10.77 21.06 -40.68
C GLN A 610 11.15 21.71 -39.36
N LEU A 611 12.36 21.42 -38.89
CA LEU A 611 12.94 22.08 -37.72
C LEU A 611 13.11 23.56 -38.05
N ASP A 612 12.49 24.43 -37.26
CA ASP A 612 12.50 25.88 -37.50
C ASP A 612 13.06 26.68 -36.32
N LYS A 613 13.14 26.10 -35.12
CA LYS A 613 13.73 26.72 -33.94
C LYS A 613 14.21 25.65 -32.96
N TYR A 614 15.23 25.97 -32.18
CA TYR A 614 15.61 25.25 -30.97
C TYR A 614 15.93 26.28 -29.89
N GLY A 615 15.85 25.89 -28.62
CA GLY A 615 16.11 26.81 -27.52
C GLY A 615 15.89 26.18 -26.15
N PHE A 616 15.77 27.02 -25.13
CA PHE A 616 15.63 26.61 -23.75
C PHE A 616 14.19 26.71 -23.29
N VAL A 617 13.70 25.67 -22.61
CA VAL A 617 12.32 25.64 -22.09
C VAL A 617 12.08 26.80 -21.11
N LYS A 618 13.01 27.06 -20.19
CA LYS A 618 12.91 28.14 -19.19
C LYS A 618 12.85 29.53 -19.84
N ASN A 619 13.76 29.80 -20.77
CA ASN A 619 13.94 31.15 -21.30
C ASN A 619 12.89 31.47 -22.38
N ASP A 620 12.58 30.51 -23.26
CA ASP A 620 11.70 30.75 -24.38
C ASP A 620 10.23 30.46 -24.10
N LEU A 621 9.92 29.39 -23.33
CA LEU A 621 8.55 28.95 -23.07
C LEU A 621 7.99 29.51 -21.75
N LEU A 622 8.81 29.54 -20.69
CA LEU A 622 8.44 30.14 -19.40
C LEU A 622 8.78 31.63 -19.29
N LYS A 623 9.64 32.16 -20.17
CA LYS A 623 10.08 33.57 -20.15
C LYS A 623 10.71 33.98 -18.81
N CYS A 624 11.50 33.09 -18.23
CA CYS A 624 12.29 33.39 -17.03
C CYS A 624 13.34 34.44 -17.34
N SER A 625 13.50 35.44 -16.46
CA SER A 625 14.58 36.43 -16.57
C SER A 625 15.91 35.80 -16.17
N ASP A 626 16.94 35.94 -16.98
CA ASP A 626 18.29 35.49 -16.62
C ASP A 626 18.78 36.28 -15.40
N ARG A 627 18.92 35.62 -14.24
CA ARG A 627 19.80 36.15 -13.18
C ARG A 627 21.22 35.84 -13.60
N ILE A 628 21.90 36.86 -14.11
CA ILE A 628 23.35 36.89 -14.17
C ILE A 628 23.81 37.02 -12.71
N ASP A 629 24.30 35.93 -12.14
CA ASP A 629 25.17 35.93 -10.95
C ASP A 629 26.48 35.24 -11.31
#